data_AF-A0A0L8HH20-F1
#
_entry.id   AF-A0A0L8HH20-F1
#
_cell.length_a   1.000
_cell.length_b   1.000
_cell.length_c   1.000
_cell.angle_alpha   90.00
_cell.angle_beta   90.00
_cell.angle_gamma   90.00
#
_symmetry.space_group_name_H-M   'P 1'
#
loop_
_entity.id
_entity.type
_entity.pdbx_description
1 polymer ?
#
loop_
_entity_poly.entity_id
_entity_poly.type
_entity_poly.pdbx_seq_one_letter_code
_entity_poly.pdbx_strand_id
1 'polypeptide(L)'
;MSCVSERLMCTGNATIDKAGCICNEYLNEPGYNISCVNRTNFITAPALYFDLEVTEKSVGLEPENIGVPLWRLSLCLLLSWIIVVACLYKGVKSSGKVVYFTATFPYIILLILLVRGCTMPGAIKGIKKFIIPDWKFSKNFIII
;
A
#
# COMPACT_ATOMS: atom_id res chain seq x y z
N MET A 1 -19.10 2.58 24.67
CA MET A 1 -18.95 3.91 25.31
C MET A 1 -17.49 4.30 25.19
N SER A 2 -17.23 5.20 24.23
CA SER A 2 -16.06 6.01 23.88
C SER A 2 -14.64 5.64 24.34
N CYS A 3 -13.74 5.51 23.36
CA CYS A 3 -12.45 6.22 23.38
C CYS A 3 -12.19 6.86 22.01
N VAL A 4 -12.73 8.07 21.86
CA VAL A 4 -12.19 9.11 20.97
C VAL A 4 -10.84 9.49 21.55
N SER A 5 -9.74 9.31 20.79
CA SER A 5 -8.44 9.92 21.14
C SER A 5 -8.14 11.09 20.21
N GLU A 6 -9.06 12.05 20.21
CA GLU A 6 -8.91 13.36 19.55
C GLU A 6 -8.26 14.38 20.50
N ARG A 7 -7.70 13.95 21.65
CA ARG A 7 -7.12 14.89 22.62
C ARG A 7 -6.17 14.29 23.66
N LEU A 8 -5.32 13.32 23.32
CA LEU A 8 -4.16 13.06 24.16
C LEU A 8 -3.12 14.17 23.89
N MET A 9 -3.15 15.22 24.71
CA MET A 9 -1.96 16.04 24.92
C MET A 9 -0.92 15.07 25.50
N CYS A 10 0.20 14.88 24.81
CA CYS A 10 1.25 14.03 25.33
C CYS A 10 1.84 14.70 26.59
N THR A 11 1.44 14.25 27.77
CA THR A 11 1.99 14.75 29.04
C THR A 11 3.37 14.12 29.23
N GLY A 12 4.42 14.94 29.08
CA GLY A 12 5.82 14.53 29.25
C GLY A 12 6.72 14.98 28.10
N ASN A 13 7.96 14.49 28.08
CA ASN A 13 8.95 14.73 27.01
C ASN A 13 8.64 13.87 25.76
N ALA A 14 7.46 14.07 25.19
CA ALA A 14 6.94 13.31 24.05
C ALA A 14 6.70 14.22 22.86
N THR A 15 6.98 13.74 21.66
CA THR A 15 6.74 14.45 20.40
C THR A 15 5.49 13.90 19.72
N ILE A 16 4.71 14.78 19.08
CA ILE A 16 3.46 14.42 18.41
C ILE A 16 3.77 14.05 16.96
N ASP A 17 3.43 12.82 16.55
CA ASP A 17 3.33 12.43 15.13
C ASP A 17 1.94 11.85 14.84
N LYS A 18 1.53 11.83 13.56
CA LYS A 18 0.15 11.55 13.11
C LYS A 18 -0.38 10.15 13.45
N ALA A 19 0.43 9.30 14.08
CA ALA A 19 0.09 7.94 14.51
C ALA A 19 0.01 7.75 16.04
N GLY A 20 0.18 8.80 16.86
CA GLY A 20 0.07 8.74 18.32
C GLY A 20 1.28 9.35 19.07
N CYS A 21 1.28 9.29 20.40
CA CYS A 21 2.40 9.78 21.23
C CYS A 21 3.57 8.78 21.22
N ILE A 22 4.78 9.24 20.92
CA ILE A 22 6.03 8.48 21.11
C ILE A 22 6.61 8.82 22.48
N CYS A 23 6.75 7.81 23.35
CA CYS A 23 7.44 7.94 24.63
C CYS A 23 8.94 7.63 24.43
N ASN A 24 9.84 8.57 24.70
CA ASN A 24 11.28 8.36 24.54
C ASN A 24 12.00 8.00 25.86
N GLU A 25 11.26 7.75 26.94
CA GLU A 25 11.86 7.38 28.22
C GLU A 25 10.90 6.57 29.11
N TYR A 26 11.45 5.74 30.00
CA TYR A 26 10.74 5.01 31.04
C TYR A 26 10.21 6.01 32.09
N LEU A 27 8.91 6.34 32.06
CA LEU A 27 8.27 7.09 33.15
C LEU A 27 7.98 6.12 34.30
N ASN A 28 8.79 6.19 35.36
CA ASN A 28 8.58 5.43 36.59
C ASN A 28 7.74 6.27 37.56
N GLU A 29 6.41 6.09 37.53
CA GLU A 29 5.51 6.48 38.62
C GLU A 29 5.01 5.22 39.36
N PRO A 30 4.78 5.31 40.68
CA PRO A 30 4.65 4.14 41.54
C PRO A 30 3.40 3.34 41.20
N GLY A 31 3.58 2.18 40.56
CA GLY A 31 2.54 1.15 40.47
C GLY A 31 2.25 0.57 39.09
N TYR A 32 2.87 1.05 38.01
CA TYR A 32 2.71 0.42 36.70
C TYR A 32 3.95 0.57 35.81
N ASN A 33 4.38 -0.54 35.21
CA ASN A 33 5.49 -0.55 34.25
C ASN A 33 4.91 -0.39 32.82
N ILE A 34 4.89 0.83 32.27
CA ILE A 34 4.59 1.00 30.84
C ILE A 34 5.84 0.70 30.02
N SER A 35 5.85 -0.45 29.35
CA SER A 35 6.79 -0.70 28.27
C SER A 35 6.22 -0.13 26.97
N CYS A 36 6.69 1.04 26.57
CA CYS A 36 6.46 1.56 25.23
C CYS A 36 7.33 0.78 24.25
N VAL A 37 6.73 -0.04 23.40
CA VAL A 37 7.44 -0.70 22.31
C VAL A 37 7.81 0.37 21.29
N ASN A 38 9.11 0.56 21.05
CA ASN A 38 9.62 1.41 19.97
C ASN A 38 9.33 0.73 18.62
N ARG A 39 8.06 0.70 18.25
CA ARG A 39 7.59 0.21 16.97
C ARG A 39 7.69 1.36 15.99
N THR A 40 8.92 1.68 15.59
CA THR A 40 9.20 2.46 14.39
C THR A 40 8.86 1.64 13.14
N ASN A 41 7.59 1.26 12.99
CA ASN A 41 7.10 0.97 11.65
C ASN A 41 6.98 2.34 10.98
N PHE A 42 8.07 2.80 10.37
CA PHE A 42 8.06 3.94 9.46
C PHE A 42 7.18 3.55 8.27
N ILE A 43 5.88 3.81 8.39
CA ILE A 43 4.94 3.62 7.29
C ILE A 43 5.03 4.87 6.43
N THR A 44 5.42 4.68 5.17
CA THR A 44 5.46 5.80 4.22
C THR A 44 4.05 6.38 4.05
N ALA A 45 3.93 7.71 3.94
CA ALA A 45 2.66 8.40 3.68
C ALA A 45 1.78 7.74 2.57
N PRO A 46 2.31 7.29 1.42
CA PRO A 46 1.49 6.58 0.42
C PRO A 46 0.96 5.23 0.90
N ALA A 47 1.74 4.48 1.69
CA ALA A 47 1.29 3.21 2.25
C ALA A 47 0.16 3.43 3.28
N LEU A 48 0.29 4.45 4.12
CA LEU A 48 -0.76 4.83 5.07
C LEU A 48 -2.03 5.29 4.34
N TYR A 49 -1.90 6.08 3.29
CA TYR A 49 -3.02 6.55 2.48
C TYR A 49 -3.76 5.38 1.80
N PHE A 50 -3.03 4.41 1.26
CA PHE A 50 -3.63 3.24 0.64
C PHE A 50 -4.40 2.36 1.65
N ASP A 51 -3.84 2.17 2.84
CA ASP A 51 -4.45 1.33 3.88
C ASP A 51 -5.65 2.00 4.56
N LEU A 52 -5.62 3.31 4.78
CA LEU A 52 -6.67 4.04 5.48
C LEU A 52 -7.75 4.60 4.56
N GLU A 53 -7.39 5.22 3.43
CA GLU A 53 -8.34 5.98 2.60
C GLU A 53 -8.87 5.15 1.41
N VAL A 54 -7.99 4.41 0.74
CA VAL A 54 -8.38 3.67 -0.48
C VAL A 54 -9.06 2.36 -0.13
N THR A 55 -8.50 1.62 0.83
CA THR A 55 -8.98 0.28 1.18
C THR A 55 -9.88 0.30 2.43
N GLU A 56 -9.76 1.29 3.30
CA GLU A 56 -10.37 1.34 4.65
C GLU A 56 -10.22 0.00 5.39
N LYS A 57 -8.96 -0.39 5.67
CA LYS A 57 -8.66 -1.69 6.30
C LYS A 57 -9.32 -1.81 7.67
N SER A 58 -10.17 -2.82 7.85
CA SER A 58 -10.75 -3.16 9.15
C SER A 58 -9.67 -3.68 10.12
N VAL A 59 -9.85 -3.36 11.40
CA VAL A 59 -8.89 -3.70 12.48
C VAL A 59 -8.95 -5.21 12.84
N GLY A 60 -9.88 -5.97 12.25
CA GLY A 60 -10.04 -7.41 12.44
C GLY A 60 -10.68 -8.11 11.24
N LEU A 61 -10.37 -9.39 11.07
CA LEU A 61 -10.97 -10.33 10.10
C LEU A 61 -12.04 -11.22 10.77
N GLU A 62 -12.66 -10.69 11.83
CA GLU A 62 -13.73 -11.40 12.51
C GLU A 62 -14.97 -11.44 11.60
N PRO A 63 -15.55 -12.63 11.35
CA PRO A 63 -16.60 -12.83 10.36
C PRO A 63 -17.90 -12.08 10.69
N GLU A 64 -18.04 -11.60 11.92
CA GLU A 64 -19.17 -10.81 12.43
C GLU A 64 -19.08 -9.32 12.09
N ASN A 65 -17.90 -8.80 11.72
CA ASN A 65 -17.68 -7.39 11.36
C ASN A 65 -17.10 -7.24 9.94
N ILE A 66 -17.59 -8.03 8.99
CA ILE A 66 -17.44 -7.67 7.57
C ILE A 66 -18.30 -6.42 7.32
N GLY A 67 -17.67 -5.26 7.52
CA GLY A 67 -18.32 -3.96 7.36
C GLY A 67 -18.98 -3.80 6.00
N VAL A 68 -19.81 -2.77 5.87
CA VAL A 68 -20.46 -2.44 4.60
C VAL A 68 -19.42 -2.19 3.50
N PRO A 69 -19.65 -2.64 2.25
CA PRO A 69 -18.69 -2.42 1.16
C PRO A 69 -18.56 -0.92 0.86
N LEU A 70 -17.32 -0.47 0.68
CA LEU A 70 -17.02 0.91 0.30
C LEU A 70 -17.74 1.27 -1.00
N TRP A 71 -18.63 2.24 -0.94
CA TRP A 71 -19.46 2.63 -2.08
C TRP A 71 -18.63 3.09 -3.29
N ARG A 72 -17.49 3.75 -3.04
CA ARG A 72 -16.57 4.22 -4.09
C ARG A 72 -15.94 3.06 -4.88
N LEU A 73 -15.54 1.99 -4.20
CA LEU A 73 -14.94 0.82 -4.85
C LEU A 73 -16.00 0.00 -5.59
N SER A 74 -17.17 -0.16 -4.99
CA SER A 74 -18.30 -0.82 -5.63
C SER A 74 -18.71 -0.11 -6.93
N LEU A 75 -18.79 1.23 -6.91
CA LEU A 75 -19.09 2.02 -8.10
C LEU A 75 -17.99 1.90 -9.18
N CYS A 76 -16.72 1.91 -8.78
CA CYS A 76 -15.60 1.67 -9.69
C CYS A 76 -15.69 0.30 -10.37
N LEU A 77 -16.01 -0.75 -9.60
CA LEU A 77 -16.19 -2.10 -10.12
C LEU A 77 -17.38 -2.20 -11.08
N LEU A 78 -18.51 -1.61 -10.71
CA LEU A 78 -19.69 -1.55 -11.57
C LEU A 78 -19.38 -0.84 -12.88
N LEU A 79 -18.68 0.30 -12.84
CA LEU A 79 -18.26 1.01 -14.05
C LEU A 79 -17.36 0.15 -14.94
N SER A 80 -16.37 -0.54 -14.37
CA SER A 80 -15.50 -1.46 -15.10
C SER A 80 -16.29 -2.58 -15.77
N TRP A 81 -17.25 -3.17 -15.07
CA TRP A 81 -18.10 -4.23 -15.61
C TRP A 81 -18.95 -3.73 -16.78
N ILE A 82 -19.56 -2.55 -16.65
CA ILE A 82 -20.33 -1.91 -17.73
C ILE A 82 -19.45 -1.66 -18.96
N ILE A 83 -18.21 -1.21 -18.78
CA ILE A 83 -17.28 -1.00 -19.90
C ILE A 83 -16.97 -2.31 -20.62
N VAL A 84 -16.67 -3.39 -19.88
CA VAL A 84 -16.40 -4.71 -20.47
C VAL A 84 -17.61 -5.20 -21.27
N VAL A 85 -18.80 -5.09 -20.68
CA VAL A 85 -20.06 -5.47 -21.31
C VAL A 85 -20.31 -4.62 -22.57
N ALA A 86 -20.10 -3.30 -22.51
CA ALA A 86 -20.23 -2.41 -23.67
C ALA A 86 -19.25 -2.75 -24.80
N CYS A 87 -18.01 -3.14 -24.47
CA CYS A 87 -17.01 -3.61 -25.44
C CYS A 87 -17.42 -4.92 -26.12
N LEU A 88 -18.23 -5.75 -25.48
CA LEU A 88 -18.76 -6.99 -26.06
C LEU A 88 -20.01 -6.73 -26.91
N TYR A 89 -20.93 -5.88 -26.44
CA TYR A 89 -22.20 -5.61 -27.13
C TYR A 89 -22.03 -4.91 -28.49
N LYS A 90 -21.04 -4.01 -28.65
CA LYS A 90 -20.79 -3.30 -29.93
C LYS A 90 -20.02 -4.13 -30.97
N GLY A 91 -19.69 -5.39 -30.64
CA GLY A 91 -18.99 -6.32 -31.53
C GLY A 91 -17.49 -6.09 -31.59
N VAL A 92 -16.75 -7.19 -31.75
CA VAL A 92 -15.27 -7.24 -31.76
C VAL A 92 -14.60 -6.36 -32.82
N LYS A 93 -15.33 -5.98 -33.89
CA LYS A 93 -14.80 -5.14 -34.98
C LYS A 93 -14.54 -3.70 -34.54
N SER A 94 -15.39 -3.12 -33.68
CA SER A 94 -15.19 -1.76 -33.15
C SER A 94 -14.22 -1.76 -31.96
N SER A 95 -14.34 -2.77 -31.08
CA SER A 95 -13.48 -2.94 -29.91
C SER A 95 -12.02 -3.18 -30.28
N GLY A 96 -11.74 -3.83 -31.41
CA GLY A 96 -10.38 -3.99 -31.93
C GLY A 96 -9.64 -2.66 -32.09
N LYS A 97 -10.31 -1.59 -32.54
CA LYS A 97 -9.69 -0.27 -32.73
C LYS A 97 -9.20 0.35 -31.41
N VAL A 98 -9.99 0.21 -30.35
CA VAL A 98 -9.64 0.70 -29.01
C VAL A 98 -8.57 -0.19 -28.37
N VAL A 99 -8.63 -1.50 -28.61
CA VAL A 99 -7.62 -2.46 -28.12
C VAL A 99 -6.24 -2.17 -28.72
N TYR A 100 -6.14 -1.75 -29.99
CA TYR A 100 -4.83 -1.34 -30.54
C TYR A 100 -4.21 -0.18 -29.75
N PHE A 101 -5.03 0.75 -29.24
CA PHE A 101 -4.55 1.84 -28.41
C PHE A 101 -4.14 1.35 -27.01
N THR A 102 -4.99 0.57 -26.33
CA THR A 102 -4.69 0.07 -24.98
C THR A 102 -3.57 -0.97 -24.96
N ALA A 103 -3.33 -1.71 -26.04
CA ALA A 103 -2.20 -2.60 -26.19
C ALA A 103 -0.89 -1.85 -26.41
N THR A 104 -0.92 -0.71 -27.11
CA THR A 104 0.29 0.11 -27.39
C THR A 104 0.66 1.02 -26.22
N PHE A 105 -0.34 1.54 -25.49
CA PHE A 105 -0.16 2.42 -24.34
C PHE A 105 0.84 1.92 -23.27
N PRO A 106 0.77 0.66 -22.77
CA PRO A 106 1.73 0.17 -21.79
C PRO A 106 3.16 0.15 -22.34
N TYR A 107 3.38 -0.13 -23.63
CA TYR A 107 4.72 -0.07 -24.22
C TYR A 107 5.28 1.36 -24.24
N ILE A 108 4.44 2.35 -24.57
CA ILE A 108 4.84 3.77 -24.52
C ILE A 108 5.19 4.17 -23.08
N ILE A 109 4.36 3.79 -22.10
CA ILE A 109 4.64 4.06 -20.67
C ILE A 109 5.93 3.37 -20.22
N LEU A 110 6.14 2.11 -20.59
CA LEU A 110 7.36 1.38 -20.26
C LEU A 110 8.58 2.06 -20.87
N LEU A 111 8.48 2.55 -22.10
CA LEU A 111 9.58 3.26 -22.75
C LEU A 111 9.92 4.57 -22.03
N ILE A 112 8.93 5.40 -21.69
CA ILE A 112 9.18 6.66 -20.97
C ILE A 112 9.68 6.41 -19.54
N LEU A 113 9.14 5.40 -18.86
CA LEU A 113 9.57 5.02 -17.51
C LEU A 113 10.99 4.46 -17.54
N LEU A 114 11.36 3.72 -18.59
CA LEU A 114 12.71 3.22 -18.78
C LEU A 114 13.69 4.38 -18.98
N VAL A 115 13.39 5.31 -19.90
CA VAL A 115 14.27 6.47 -20.16
C VAL A 115 14.42 7.34 -18.92
N ARG A 116 13.31 7.66 -18.23
CA ARG A 116 13.34 8.44 -16.98
C ARG A 116 14.04 7.68 -15.85
N GLY A 117 13.81 6.37 -15.75
CA GLY A 117 14.42 5.51 -14.75
C GLY A 117 15.94 5.40 -14.92
N CYS A 118 16.42 5.25 -16.15
CA CYS A 118 17.85 5.24 -16.48
C CYS A 118 18.52 6.61 -16.27
N THR A 119 17.76 7.70 -16.41
CA THR A 119 18.27 9.07 -16.19
C THR A 119 18.44 9.40 -14.70
N MET A 120 17.80 8.65 -13.78
CA MET A 120 18.01 8.86 -12.35
C MET A 120 19.37 8.31 -11.88
N PRO A 121 20.10 9.07 -11.03
CA PRO A 121 21.35 8.59 -10.46
C PRO A 121 21.07 7.38 -9.57
N GLY A 122 21.75 6.25 -9.84
CA GLY A 122 21.58 5.00 -9.09
C GLY A 122 20.74 3.91 -9.77
N ALA A 123 20.24 4.14 -11.00
CA ALA A 123 19.50 3.13 -11.79
C ALA A 123 20.25 1.78 -11.92
N ILE A 124 21.58 1.83 -12.01
CA ILE A 124 22.46 0.66 -12.13
C ILE A 124 22.35 -0.28 -10.91
N LYS A 125 22.11 0.26 -9.70
CA LYS A 125 21.95 -0.57 -8.49
C LYS A 125 20.67 -1.43 -8.56
N GLY A 126 19.58 -0.85 -9.08
CA GLY A 126 18.33 -1.57 -9.33
C GLY A 126 18.49 -2.66 -10.39
N ILE A 127 19.13 -2.33 -11.53
CA ILE A 127 19.40 -3.29 -12.61
C ILE A 127 20.27 -4.45 -12.12
N LYS A 128 21.30 -4.15 -11.32
CA LYS A 128 22.23 -5.15 -10.79
C LYS A 128 21.54 -6.11 -9.83
N LYS A 129 20.59 -5.62 -9.02
CA LYS A 129 19.78 -6.47 -8.13
C LYS A 129 18.76 -7.35 -8.90
N PHE A 130 18.26 -6.87 -10.04
CA PHE A 130 17.37 -7.67 -10.90
C PHE A 130 18.12 -8.81 -11.61
N ILE A 131 19.33 -8.55 -12.12
CA ILE A 131 20.08 -9.49 -12.96
C ILE A 131 20.91 -10.49 -12.15
N ILE A 132 21.38 -10.14 -10.94
CA ILE A 132 22.19 -11.05 -10.13
C ILE A 132 21.27 -11.93 -9.27
N PRO A 133 21.07 -13.22 -9.61
CA PRO A 133 20.35 -14.13 -8.74
C PRO A 133 21.16 -14.41 -7.46
N ASP A 134 20.49 -14.31 -6.31
CA ASP A 134 21.05 -14.73 -5.02
C ASP A 134 21.01 -16.26 -4.91
N TRP A 135 22.07 -16.94 -5.38
CA TRP A 135 22.24 -18.41 -5.31
C TRP A 135 22.22 -19.00 -3.89
N LYS A 136 22.20 -18.16 -2.85
CA LYS A 136 22.08 -18.58 -1.44
C LYS A 136 20.71 -19.18 -1.11
N PHE A 137 19.66 -18.80 -1.82
CA PHE A 137 18.31 -19.33 -1.61
C PHE A 137 18.18 -20.77 -2.12
N SER A 138 18.79 -21.09 -3.27
CA SER A 138 18.74 -22.43 -3.87
C SER A 138 19.47 -23.49 -3.03
N LYS A 139 20.49 -23.12 -2.23
CA LYS A 139 21.25 -24.06 -1.39
C LYS A 139 20.59 -24.43 -0.06
N ASN A 140 19.61 -23.64 0.42
CA ASN A 140 18.87 -23.96 1.65
C ASN A 140 17.69 -24.92 1.40
N PHE A 141 17.21 -25.05 0.16
CA PHE A 141 16.10 -25.96 -0.19
C PHE A 141 16.56 -27.40 -0.51
N ILE A 142 17.86 -27.62 -0.77
CA ILE A 142 18.42 -28.93 -1.15
C ILE A 142 19.06 -29.69 0.03
N ILE A 143 19.14 -29.09 1.22
CA ILE A 143 19.77 -29.69 2.43
C ILE A 143 18.73 -29.84 3.57
N ILE A 144 17.45 -30.03 3.22
CA ILE A 144 16.39 -30.44 4.15
C ILE A 144 15.71 -31.69 3.60
#